data_AF-A0A2M9FZX8-F1
#
_entry.id   AF-A0A2M9FZX8-F1
#
_cell.length_a   1.000
_cell.length_b   1.000
_cell.length_c   1.000
_cell.angle_alpha   90.00
_cell.angle_beta   90.00
_cell.angle_gamma   90.00
#
_symmetry.space_group_name_H-M   'P 1'
#
loop_
_entity.id
_entity.type
_entity.pdbx_description
1 polymer ?
#
loop_
_entity_poly.entity_id
_entity_poly.type
_entity_poly.pdbx_seq_one_letter_code
_entity_poly.pdbx_strand_id
1 'polypeptide(L)'
;MKRISQILSVGAALALAAPAVQAQVAAEPTRADALAGALAGSEEGVRAMERYLDSAGAAQVSADRAAGLIRELRRSGLADDPQVLQQAADRISSAASRSFVSARIYKTRVTSTFRMDEKRIGFDFGPPDAETRDGFQKVDTRSEMVKGPNPSAMRRPEGESLLRDGIRNLRQVKLPVANGKYRVMIATDDIGVPEATANPYGSAMKVNGERVRVAAQTPKNWVNETYLAEPQSYLAEDGAAAADEVAKRGNAQGPTTGGMVVIETEVENGELQLVFDLIEGQETYLTGVILEPAGEESVFAPSAEARQVLFTRPEDILVATERVETARQELVSEIVAEAGPEQVARLLDLPEPVFEPVNDVSPN
;
A
#
# COMPACT_ATOMS: atom_id res chain seq x y z
N MET A 1 -79.30 -10.95 -20.49
CA MET A 1 -79.40 -9.60 -19.90
C MET A 1 -78.38 -9.46 -18.79
N LYS A 2 -77.66 -8.33 -18.79
CA LYS A 2 -76.85 -7.70 -17.72
C LYS A 2 -75.51 -8.33 -17.29
N ARG A 3 -74.47 -7.57 -17.64
CA ARG A 3 -73.07 -7.58 -17.19
C ARG A 3 -72.95 -7.27 -15.69
N ILE A 4 -71.98 -7.88 -15.01
CA ILE A 4 -71.31 -7.30 -13.84
C ILE A 4 -69.81 -7.48 -14.04
N SER A 5 -69.11 -6.36 -13.98
CA SER A 5 -67.66 -6.20 -14.10
C SER A 5 -66.93 -6.78 -12.89
N GLN A 6 -65.79 -7.43 -13.11
CA GLN A 6 -64.69 -7.44 -12.15
C GLN A 6 -63.42 -7.00 -12.87
N ILE A 7 -62.92 -5.86 -12.41
CA ILE A 7 -61.63 -5.27 -12.79
C ILE A 7 -60.60 -5.95 -11.90
N LEU A 8 -59.72 -6.77 -12.49
CA LEU A 8 -58.50 -7.23 -11.86
C LEU A 8 -57.37 -6.31 -12.31
N SER A 9 -57.05 -5.35 -11.45
CA SER A 9 -55.86 -4.51 -11.54
C SER A 9 -54.61 -5.36 -11.32
N VAL A 10 -53.88 -5.65 -12.39
CA VAL A 10 -52.52 -6.21 -12.34
C VAL A 10 -51.56 -5.06 -12.03
N GLY A 11 -51.18 -4.93 -10.77
CA GLY A 11 -50.07 -4.06 -10.35
C GLY A 11 -48.75 -4.70 -10.75
N ALA A 12 -48.15 -4.23 -11.83
CA ALA A 12 -46.78 -4.56 -12.18
C ALA A 12 -45.82 -3.80 -11.24
N ALA A 13 -45.26 -4.50 -10.26
CA ALA A 13 -44.12 -4.01 -9.51
C ALA A 13 -42.86 -4.20 -10.37
N LEU A 14 -42.45 -3.15 -11.09
CA LEU A 14 -41.10 -3.05 -11.64
C LEU A 14 -40.12 -2.89 -10.47
N ALA A 15 -39.53 -4.00 -10.02
CA ALA A 15 -38.31 -3.96 -9.24
C ALA A 15 -37.17 -3.56 -10.19
N LEU A 16 -36.73 -2.30 -10.09
CA LEU A 16 -35.46 -1.85 -10.64
C LEU A 16 -34.35 -2.59 -9.89
N ALA A 17 -33.93 -3.74 -10.42
CA ALA A 17 -32.70 -4.38 -10.00
C ALA A 17 -31.53 -3.51 -10.48
N ALA A 18 -30.99 -2.69 -9.57
CA ALA A 18 -29.66 -2.12 -9.77
C ALA A 18 -28.68 -3.30 -9.93
N PRO A 19 -27.74 -3.25 -10.91
CA PRO A 19 -26.72 -4.27 -10.99
C PRO A 19 -25.90 -4.19 -9.70
N ALA A 20 -25.92 -5.27 -8.93
CA ALA A 20 -24.95 -5.46 -7.86
C ALA A 20 -23.58 -5.49 -8.52
N VAL A 21 -22.83 -4.39 -8.40
CA VAL A 21 -21.39 -4.39 -8.63
C VAL A 21 -20.83 -5.29 -7.53
N GLN A 22 -20.77 -6.60 -7.80
CA GLN A 22 -19.99 -7.52 -7.00
C GLN A 22 -18.55 -7.05 -7.16
N ALA A 23 -18.03 -6.38 -6.13
CA ALA A 23 -16.62 -6.12 -6.00
C ALA A 23 -15.91 -7.47 -6.06
N GLN A 24 -15.38 -7.78 -7.24
CA GLN A 24 -14.59 -8.96 -7.47
C GLN A 24 -13.41 -8.87 -6.51
N VAL A 25 -13.26 -9.87 -5.64
CA VAL A 25 -12.06 -10.03 -4.80
C VAL A 25 -10.89 -9.75 -5.72
N ALA A 26 -10.17 -8.66 -5.47
CA ALA A 26 -9.14 -8.22 -6.40
C ALA A 26 -8.17 -9.38 -6.61
N ALA A 27 -8.25 -10.01 -7.78
CA ALA A 27 -7.38 -11.13 -8.13
C ALA A 27 -5.93 -10.68 -7.94
N GLU A 28 -5.07 -11.58 -7.49
CA GLU A 28 -3.66 -11.23 -7.35
C GLU A 28 -3.15 -10.70 -8.70
N PRO A 29 -2.50 -9.53 -8.69
CA PRO A 29 -2.07 -8.90 -9.92
C PRO A 29 -1.07 -9.82 -10.62
N THR A 30 -1.37 -10.22 -11.85
CA THR A 30 -0.48 -11.09 -12.61
C THR A 30 0.58 -10.28 -13.34
N ARG A 31 1.65 -10.96 -13.74
CA ARG A 31 2.68 -10.37 -14.61
C ARG A 31 2.07 -9.86 -15.93
N ALA A 32 1.08 -10.58 -16.47
CA ALA A 32 0.38 -10.19 -17.70
C ALA A 32 -0.44 -8.91 -17.50
N ASP A 33 -1.15 -8.79 -16.37
CA ASP A 33 -1.92 -7.57 -16.04
C ASP A 33 -1.00 -6.36 -15.87
N ALA A 34 0.16 -6.55 -15.23
CA ALA A 34 1.15 -5.50 -15.07
C ALA A 34 1.73 -5.04 -16.42
N LEU A 35 2.02 -5.97 -17.32
CA LEU A 35 2.52 -5.66 -18.67
C LEU A 35 1.47 -4.93 -19.51
N ALA A 36 0.24 -5.45 -19.53
CA ALA A 36 -0.88 -4.80 -20.23
C ALA A 36 -1.16 -3.41 -19.66
N GLY A 37 -1.10 -3.26 -18.34
CA GLY A 37 -1.27 -1.98 -17.66
C GLY A 37 -0.17 -0.96 -17.99
N ALA A 38 1.09 -1.40 -18.06
CA ALA A 38 2.21 -0.55 -18.46
C ALA A 38 2.05 -0.03 -19.90
N LEU A 39 1.61 -0.89 -20.82
CA LEU A 39 1.36 -0.55 -22.23
C LEU A 39 0.16 0.40 -22.37
N ALA A 40 -0.96 0.07 -21.74
CA ALA A 40 -2.19 0.85 -21.84
C ALA A 40 -2.07 2.24 -21.20
N GLY A 41 -1.31 2.37 -20.09
CA GLY A 41 -1.16 3.63 -19.36
C GLY A 41 -2.44 4.13 -18.69
N SER A 42 -3.49 3.31 -18.64
CA SER A 42 -4.74 3.63 -17.93
C SER A 42 -4.51 3.64 -16.41
N GLU A 43 -5.34 4.38 -15.67
CA GLU A 43 -5.22 4.46 -14.21
C GLU A 43 -5.34 3.08 -13.54
N GLU A 44 -6.28 2.25 -14.00
CA GLU A 44 -6.44 0.87 -13.54
C GLU A 44 -5.23 0.00 -13.87
N GLY A 45 -4.67 0.14 -15.09
CA GLY A 45 -3.49 -0.58 -15.53
C GLY A 45 -2.25 -0.22 -14.71
N VAL A 46 -2.05 1.07 -14.45
CA VAL A 46 -0.96 1.56 -13.57
C VAL A 46 -1.12 1.01 -12.16
N ARG A 47 -2.34 0.99 -11.59
CA ARG A 47 -2.60 0.39 -10.27
C ARG A 47 -2.35 -1.12 -10.26
N ALA A 48 -2.67 -1.85 -11.33
CA ALA A 48 -2.37 -3.27 -11.45
C ALA A 48 -0.86 -3.53 -11.47
N MET A 49 -0.11 -2.74 -12.25
CA MET A 49 1.36 -2.77 -12.29
C MET A 49 1.97 -2.44 -10.93
N GLU A 50 1.50 -1.39 -10.25
CA GLU A 50 1.99 -1.04 -8.91
C GLU A 50 1.74 -2.15 -7.90
N ARG A 51 0.54 -2.74 -7.86
CA ARG A 51 0.24 -3.89 -6.98
C ARG A 51 1.14 -5.10 -7.29
N TYR A 52 1.43 -5.36 -8.56
CA TYR A 52 2.35 -6.44 -8.96
C TYR A 52 3.77 -6.21 -8.43
N LEU A 53 4.29 -4.99 -8.51
CA LEU A 53 5.61 -4.64 -8.00
C LEU A 53 5.62 -4.59 -6.46
N ASP A 54 4.58 -4.04 -5.84
CA ASP A 54 4.41 -3.96 -4.38
C ASP A 54 4.31 -5.35 -3.74
N SER A 55 3.68 -6.33 -4.39
CA SER A 55 3.59 -7.71 -3.87
C SER A 55 4.93 -8.46 -3.84
N ALA A 56 6.03 -7.85 -4.29
CA ALA A 56 7.37 -8.45 -4.21
C ALA A 56 7.97 -8.39 -2.79
N GLY A 57 7.49 -7.49 -1.94
CA GLY A 57 8.07 -7.23 -0.62
C GLY A 57 9.37 -6.45 -0.71
N ALA A 58 10.51 -7.13 -0.77
CA ALA A 58 11.83 -6.51 -0.76
C ALA A 58 12.16 -5.75 -2.06
N ALA A 59 12.94 -4.67 -1.94
CA ALA A 59 13.30 -3.80 -3.06
C ALA A 59 13.95 -4.57 -4.23
N GLN A 60 14.87 -5.50 -3.94
CA GLN A 60 15.54 -6.29 -4.97
C GLN A 60 14.61 -7.22 -5.73
N VAL A 61 13.65 -7.85 -5.05
CA VAL A 61 12.66 -8.70 -5.71
C VAL A 61 11.75 -7.85 -6.60
N SER A 62 11.38 -6.64 -6.14
CA SER A 62 10.62 -5.67 -6.95
C SER A 62 11.41 -5.20 -8.17
N ALA A 63 12.72 -4.97 -8.05
CA ALA A 63 13.60 -4.60 -9.16
C ALA A 63 13.69 -5.72 -10.20
N ASP A 64 13.82 -6.97 -9.75
CA ASP A 64 13.87 -8.15 -10.63
C ASP A 64 12.57 -8.31 -11.44
N ARG A 65 11.42 -8.07 -10.79
CA ARG A 65 10.12 -8.05 -11.46
C ARG A 65 10.01 -6.92 -12.47
N ALA A 66 10.39 -5.70 -12.11
CA ALA A 66 10.37 -4.56 -13.03
C ALA A 66 11.29 -4.77 -14.25
N ALA A 67 12.54 -5.18 -14.03
CA ALA A 67 13.47 -5.52 -15.11
C ALA A 67 12.95 -6.69 -15.96
N GLY A 68 12.22 -7.63 -15.35
CA GLY A 68 11.52 -8.72 -16.05
C GLY A 68 10.35 -8.26 -16.91
N LEU A 69 9.61 -7.22 -16.50
CA LEU A 69 8.55 -6.60 -17.30
C LEU A 69 9.13 -5.80 -18.47
N ILE A 70 10.16 -5.00 -18.22
CA ILE A 70 10.81 -4.17 -19.26
C ILE A 70 11.35 -5.05 -20.40
N ARG A 71 12.05 -6.14 -20.07
CA ARG A 71 12.54 -7.09 -21.09
C ARG A 71 11.43 -7.82 -21.84
N GLU A 72 10.24 -7.91 -21.26
CA GLU A 72 9.09 -8.57 -21.88
C GLU A 72 8.29 -7.66 -22.81
N LEU A 73 8.29 -6.34 -22.57
CA LEU A 73 7.61 -5.36 -23.44
C LEU A 73 7.90 -5.64 -24.92
N ARG A 74 9.19 -5.78 -25.27
CA ARG A 74 9.62 -6.10 -26.64
C ARG A 74 9.27 -7.52 -27.08
N ARG A 75 9.50 -8.52 -26.22
CA ARG A 75 9.31 -9.94 -26.56
C ARG A 75 7.85 -10.32 -26.76
N SER A 76 6.95 -9.56 -26.18
CA SER A 76 5.52 -9.85 -26.17
C SER A 76 4.85 -9.60 -27.53
N GLY A 77 5.44 -8.76 -28.40
CA GLY A 77 4.81 -8.32 -29.65
C GLY A 77 3.48 -7.58 -29.43
N LEU A 78 3.20 -7.14 -28.19
CA LEU A 78 1.96 -6.45 -27.85
C LEU A 78 1.96 -4.98 -28.31
N ALA A 79 3.13 -4.42 -28.59
CA ALA A 79 3.32 -3.11 -29.19
C ALA A 79 4.59 -3.10 -30.03
N ASP A 80 4.47 -2.60 -31.26
CA ASP A 80 5.62 -2.43 -32.18
C ASP A 80 6.11 -0.98 -32.24
N ASP A 81 5.37 -0.04 -31.66
CA ASP A 81 5.72 1.38 -31.64
C ASP A 81 6.84 1.65 -30.60
N PRO A 82 8.03 2.10 -31.05
CA PRO A 82 9.15 2.49 -30.18
C PRO A 82 8.76 3.43 -29.03
N GLN A 83 7.89 4.41 -29.31
CA GLN A 83 7.49 5.42 -28.33
C GLN A 83 6.61 4.80 -27.25
N VAL A 84 5.70 3.88 -27.62
CA VAL A 84 4.86 3.16 -26.67
C VAL A 84 5.71 2.27 -25.76
N LEU A 85 6.69 1.57 -26.32
CA LEU A 85 7.60 0.72 -25.55
C LEU A 85 8.44 1.53 -24.55
N GLN A 86 8.98 2.67 -24.97
CA GLN A 86 9.73 3.56 -24.09
C GLN A 86 8.86 4.11 -22.95
N GLN A 87 7.66 4.63 -23.26
CA GLN A 87 6.73 5.13 -22.24
C GLN A 87 6.30 4.03 -21.25
N ALA A 88 6.07 2.81 -21.74
CA ALA A 88 5.75 1.69 -20.86
C ALA A 88 6.92 1.34 -19.92
N ALA A 89 8.15 1.38 -20.42
CA ALA A 89 9.34 1.16 -19.60
C ALA A 89 9.55 2.27 -18.56
N ASP A 90 9.29 3.54 -18.92
CA ASP A 90 9.33 4.68 -17.99
C ASP A 90 8.29 4.53 -16.88
N ARG A 91 7.07 4.08 -17.21
CA ARG A 91 6.02 3.78 -16.22
C ARG A 91 6.44 2.66 -15.27
N ILE A 92 7.02 1.58 -15.79
CA ILE A 92 7.52 0.46 -14.97
C ILE A 92 8.64 0.94 -14.03
N SER A 93 9.63 1.68 -14.55
CA SER A 93 10.72 2.22 -13.73
C SER A 93 10.18 3.14 -12.63
N SER A 94 9.30 4.08 -12.98
CA SER A 94 8.69 4.99 -12.01
C SER A 94 7.88 4.26 -10.94
N ALA A 95 7.14 3.22 -11.29
CA ALA A 95 6.38 2.40 -10.35
C ALA A 95 7.30 1.56 -9.45
N ALA A 96 8.41 1.05 -9.98
CA ALA A 96 9.41 0.32 -9.21
C ALA A 96 10.07 1.23 -8.16
N SER A 97 10.51 2.43 -8.56
CA SER A 97 11.08 3.41 -7.62
C SER A 97 10.12 3.76 -6.48
N ARG A 98 8.82 3.92 -6.78
CA ARG A 98 7.80 4.13 -5.74
C ARG A 98 7.66 2.92 -4.81
N SER A 99 7.65 1.70 -5.35
CA SER A 99 7.60 0.46 -4.54
C SER A 99 8.79 0.36 -3.58
N PHE A 100 10.01 0.72 -4.01
CA PHE A 100 11.22 0.59 -3.19
C PHE A 100 11.18 1.37 -1.88
N VAL A 101 10.54 2.54 -1.88
CA VAL A 101 10.47 3.46 -0.74
C VAL A 101 9.12 3.41 -0.02
N SER A 102 8.22 2.50 -0.40
CA SER A 102 6.89 2.43 0.20
C SER A 102 6.91 1.74 1.55
N ALA A 103 6.16 2.30 2.50
CA ALA A 103 5.89 1.63 3.76
C ALA A 103 5.17 0.30 3.51
N ARG A 104 5.51 -0.71 4.32
CA ARG A 104 5.00 -2.07 4.19
C ARG A 104 4.08 -2.41 5.34
N ILE A 105 3.13 -3.30 5.07
CA ILE A 105 2.27 -3.86 6.12
C ILE A 105 2.92 -5.16 6.59
N TYR A 106 3.22 -5.21 7.88
CA TYR A 106 3.80 -6.36 8.56
C TYR A 106 2.71 -7.18 9.21
N LYS A 107 2.67 -8.46 8.89
CA LYS A 107 1.79 -9.43 9.53
C LYS A 107 2.24 -9.63 10.97
N THR A 108 1.43 -9.13 11.89
CA THR A 108 1.79 -8.98 13.30
C THR A 108 0.93 -9.88 14.18
N ARG A 109 1.58 -10.63 15.08
CA ARG A 109 0.92 -11.37 16.17
C ARG A 109 1.08 -10.62 17.48
N VAL A 110 0.07 -10.63 18.33
CA VAL A 110 0.19 -10.11 19.70
C VAL A 110 0.49 -11.27 20.62
N THR A 111 1.57 -11.21 21.40
CA THR A 111 1.84 -12.25 22.40
C THR A 111 0.82 -12.12 23.55
N SER A 112 0.40 -13.24 24.15
CA SER A 112 -0.57 -13.17 25.25
C SER A 112 -0.05 -12.46 26.51
N THR A 113 1.27 -12.28 26.61
CA THR A 113 1.94 -11.54 27.68
C THR A 113 2.16 -10.07 27.36
N PHE A 114 1.88 -9.62 26.14
CA PHE A 114 1.99 -8.21 25.75
C PHE A 114 1.14 -7.31 26.65
N ARG A 115 1.80 -6.32 27.26
CA ARG A 115 1.19 -5.24 28.04
C ARG A 115 1.79 -3.91 27.61
N MET A 116 0.96 -2.88 27.56
CA MET A 116 1.44 -1.52 27.40
C MET A 116 2.06 -1.06 28.72
N ASP A 117 3.25 -0.45 28.67
CA ASP A 117 3.87 0.19 29.83
C ASP A 117 3.64 1.71 29.83
N GLU A 118 4.07 2.38 30.89
CA GLU A 118 3.83 3.82 31.09
C GLU A 118 4.61 4.73 30.13
N LYS A 119 5.61 4.20 29.41
CA LYS A 119 6.44 4.97 28.48
C LYS A 119 5.84 5.10 27.09
N ARG A 120 4.81 4.31 26.80
CA ARG A 120 4.17 4.21 25.50
C ARG A 120 2.75 4.69 25.57
N ILE A 121 2.24 5.10 24.41
CA ILE A 121 0.86 5.58 24.28
C ILE A 121 0.13 4.65 23.34
N GLY A 122 -0.95 4.04 23.81
CA GLY A 122 -1.80 3.17 23.01
C GLY A 122 -3.18 3.79 22.79
N PHE A 123 -3.70 3.69 21.57
CA PHE A 123 -5.08 3.99 21.22
C PHE A 123 -5.73 2.73 20.63
N ASP A 124 -6.87 2.34 21.18
CA ASP A 124 -7.62 1.12 20.83
C ASP A 124 -8.94 1.53 20.16
N PHE A 125 -9.06 1.20 18.87
CA PHE A 125 -10.16 1.64 18.02
C PHE A 125 -11.24 0.58 17.97
N GLY A 126 -12.49 0.96 18.21
CA GLY A 126 -13.56 -0.02 18.11
C GLY A 126 -14.92 0.49 18.57
N PRO A 127 -15.90 -0.43 18.74
CA PRO A 127 -17.23 -0.05 19.20
C PRO A 127 -17.21 0.52 20.62
N PRO A 128 -18.15 1.43 20.96
CA PRO A 128 -18.18 2.09 22.28
C PRO A 128 -18.39 1.11 23.45
N ASP A 129 -19.00 -0.04 23.20
CA ASP A 129 -19.25 -1.10 24.18
C ASP A 129 -18.12 -2.14 24.26
N ALA A 130 -17.06 -2.01 23.44
CA ALA A 130 -15.95 -2.97 23.49
C ALA A 130 -15.04 -2.69 24.66
N GLU A 131 -14.62 -3.77 25.32
CA GLU A 131 -13.52 -3.75 26.26
C GLU A 131 -12.29 -3.08 25.62
N THR A 132 -11.65 -2.19 26.38
CA THR A 132 -10.43 -1.52 25.95
C THR A 132 -9.25 -2.35 26.43
N ARG A 133 -8.23 -2.56 25.60
CA ARG A 133 -7.00 -3.23 26.03
C ARG A 133 -6.36 -2.45 27.17
N ASP A 134 -5.87 -3.16 28.20
CA ASP A 134 -5.17 -2.55 29.34
C ASP A 134 -4.05 -1.60 28.88
N GLY A 135 -4.06 -0.37 29.38
CA GLY A 135 -3.08 0.68 29.06
C GLY A 135 -3.33 1.41 27.73
N PHE A 136 -4.41 1.09 27.02
CA PHE A 136 -4.83 1.82 25.82
C PHE A 136 -5.96 2.81 26.13
N GLN A 137 -6.02 3.89 25.35
CA GLN A 137 -7.12 4.84 25.33
C GLN A 137 -8.15 4.42 24.28
N LYS A 138 -9.43 4.30 24.68
CA LYS A 138 -10.53 3.97 23.78
C LYS A 138 -10.75 5.07 22.74
N VAL A 139 -10.86 4.69 21.47
CA VAL A 139 -11.32 5.57 20.39
C VAL A 139 -12.50 4.90 19.69
N ASP A 140 -13.68 5.49 19.77
CA ASP A 140 -14.88 5.01 19.07
C ASP A 140 -15.31 5.97 17.94
N THR A 141 -16.36 5.59 17.20
CA THR A 141 -16.88 6.40 16.06
C THR A 141 -17.50 7.73 16.46
N ARG A 142 -17.77 7.97 17.74
CA ARG A 142 -18.29 9.24 18.29
C ARG A 142 -17.17 10.14 18.80
N SER A 143 -15.95 9.62 18.92
CA SER A 143 -14.79 10.39 19.35
C SER A 143 -14.49 11.55 18.39
N GLU A 144 -14.19 12.73 18.95
CA GLU A 144 -13.73 13.88 18.15
C GLU A 144 -12.38 13.64 17.48
N MET A 145 -11.65 12.59 17.92
CA MET A 145 -10.38 12.15 17.35
C MET A 145 -10.52 11.59 15.94
N VAL A 146 -11.72 11.17 15.51
CA VAL A 146 -11.93 10.50 14.22
C VAL A 146 -12.88 11.26 13.31
N LYS A 147 -12.57 11.30 12.01
CA LYS A 147 -13.46 11.83 10.97
C LYS A 147 -13.42 10.95 9.72
N GLY A 148 -14.54 10.90 8.99
CA GLY A 148 -14.65 10.13 7.76
C GLY A 148 -16.04 10.26 7.13
N PRO A 149 -16.23 9.77 5.89
CA PRO A 149 -17.51 9.86 5.19
C PRO A 149 -18.64 9.09 5.88
N ASN A 150 -18.35 7.94 6.50
CA ASN A 150 -19.30 7.17 7.31
C ASN A 150 -18.56 6.19 8.25
N PRO A 151 -17.90 6.68 9.31
CA PRO A 151 -17.13 5.82 10.20
C PRO A 151 -17.99 4.74 10.84
N SER A 152 -17.59 3.47 10.72
CA SER A 152 -18.33 2.35 11.28
C SER A 152 -17.41 1.46 12.11
N ALA A 153 -17.78 1.24 13.37
CA ALA A 153 -17.06 0.32 14.22
C ALA A 153 -17.44 -1.13 13.88
N MET A 154 -16.49 -2.04 14.08
CA MET A 154 -16.69 -3.47 13.90
C MET A 154 -15.98 -4.24 15.00
N ARG A 155 -16.53 -5.40 15.38
CA ARG A 155 -15.91 -6.35 16.31
C ARG A 155 -16.00 -7.75 15.72
N ARG A 156 -14.88 -8.46 15.68
CA ARG A 156 -14.84 -9.86 15.29
C ARG A 156 -15.17 -10.77 16.48
N PRO A 157 -15.77 -11.96 16.24
CA PRO A 157 -16.01 -12.93 17.30
C PRO A 157 -14.72 -13.51 17.89
N GLU A 158 -13.67 -13.63 17.07
CA GLU A 158 -12.39 -14.23 17.40
C GLU A 158 -11.27 -13.22 17.18
N GLY A 159 -10.19 -13.31 17.96
CA GLY A 159 -9.04 -12.41 17.84
C GLY A 159 -8.49 -11.93 19.18
N GLU A 160 -7.26 -11.44 19.15
CA GLU A 160 -6.68 -10.68 20.27
C GLU A 160 -7.34 -9.31 20.37
N SER A 161 -7.61 -8.80 21.58
CA SER A 161 -8.42 -7.59 21.78
C SER A 161 -7.97 -6.41 20.92
N LEU A 162 -6.66 -6.16 20.82
CA LEU A 162 -6.09 -5.04 20.05
C LEU A 162 -6.33 -5.14 18.52
N LEU A 163 -6.57 -6.33 18.01
CA LEU A 163 -6.73 -6.61 16.58
C LEU A 163 -8.16 -7.04 16.22
N ARG A 164 -8.98 -7.37 17.22
CA ARG A 164 -10.32 -7.96 17.06
C ARG A 164 -11.37 -6.93 16.68
N ASP A 165 -11.21 -5.68 17.10
CA ASP A 165 -12.09 -4.58 16.77
C ASP A 165 -11.35 -3.41 16.12
N GLY A 166 -12.14 -2.56 15.46
CA GLY A 166 -11.61 -1.45 14.67
C GLY A 166 -12.70 -0.54 14.14
N ILE A 167 -12.28 0.51 13.45
CA ILE A 167 -13.16 1.47 12.77
C ILE A 167 -12.83 1.51 11.27
N ARG A 168 -13.87 1.35 10.45
CA ARG A 168 -13.84 1.46 9.00
C ARG A 168 -14.15 2.89 8.53
N ASN A 169 -13.75 3.22 7.31
CA ASN A 169 -14.09 4.47 6.62
C ASN A 169 -13.59 5.74 7.34
N LEU A 170 -12.39 5.66 7.90
CA LEU A 170 -11.66 6.80 8.46
C LEU A 170 -10.96 7.58 7.35
N ARG A 171 -11.16 8.90 7.33
CA ARG A 171 -10.37 9.84 6.52
C ARG A 171 -9.27 10.50 7.33
N GLN A 172 -9.54 10.75 8.61
CA GLN A 172 -8.63 11.48 9.47
C GLN A 172 -8.72 10.97 10.91
N VAL A 173 -7.56 10.90 11.55
CA VAL A 173 -7.39 10.62 12.97
C VAL A 173 -6.49 11.70 13.58
N LYS A 174 -6.87 12.22 14.75
CA LYS A 174 -6.17 13.24 15.53
C LYS A 174 -6.03 12.76 16.97
N LEU A 175 -4.83 12.41 17.37
CA LEU A 175 -4.55 11.78 18.66
C LEU A 175 -3.78 12.76 19.56
N PRO A 176 -4.24 13.02 20.80
CA PRO A 176 -3.52 13.88 21.73
C PRO A 176 -2.23 13.19 22.20
N VAL A 177 -1.09 13.73 21.80
CA VAL A 177 0.23 13.12 22.04
C VAL A 177 1.22 14.24 22.33
N ALA A 178 2.02 14.13 23.39
CA ALA A 178 3.03 15.13 23.71
C ALA A 178 4.05 15.32 22.58
N ASN A 179 4.68 16.49 22.51
CA ASN A 179 5.71 16.74 21.50
C ASN A 179 6.91 15.80 21.70
N GLY A 180 7.47 15.32 20.59
CA GLY A 180 8.63 14.45 20.62
C GLY A 180 8.77 13.60 19.36
N LYS A 181 9.86 12.84 19.28
CA LYS A 181 10.11 11.89 18.20
C LYS A 181 9.59 10.52 18.58
N TYR A 182 8.75 9.94 17.73
CA TYR A 182 8.08 8.69 17.98
C TYR A 182 8.27 7.71 16.84
N ARG A 183 8.40 6.43 17.19
CA ARG A 183 8.00 5.31 16.32
C ARG A 183 6.50 5.11 16.50
N VAL A 184 5.75 5.26 15.41
CA VAL A 184 4.31 5.10 15.37
C VAL A 184 3.99 3.80 14.66
N MET A 185 3.29 2.92 15.34
CA MET A 185 2.77 1.67 14.81
C MET A 185 1.27 1.82 14.60
N ILE A 186 0.82 1.66 13.36
CA ILE A 186 -0.58 1.80 12.98
C ILE A 186 -1.07 0.41 12.61
N ALA A 187 -2.07 -0.08 13.34
CA ALA A 187 -2.57 -1.44 13.24
C ALA A 187 -3.88 -1.53 12.44
N THR A 188 -4.02 -2.64 11.73
CA THR A 188 -5.18 -3.07 10.96
C THR A 188 -5.37 -4.58 11.11
N ASP A 189 -6.41 -5.16 10.50
CA ASP A 189 -6.64 -6.62 10.50
C ASP A 189 -7.14 -7.12 9.13
N ASP A 190 -6.94 -8.41 8.87
CA ASP A 190 -7.60 -9.10 7.76
C ASP A 190 -9.02 -9.49 8.14
N ILE A 191 -9.95 -8.58 7.83
CA ILE A 191 -11.36 -8.76 8.13
C ILE A 191 -12.11 -9.58 7.07
N GLY A 192 -11.40 -10.12 6.07
CA GLY A 192 -12.00 -10.89 4.97
C GLY A 192 -12.87 -10.06 4.02
N VAL A 193 -12.83 -8.72 4.12
CA VAL A 193 -13.56 -7.78 3.24
C VAL A 193 -12.57 -7.18 2.25
N PRO A 194 -12.60 -7.57 0.95
CA PRO A 194 -11.61 -7.16 -0.03
C PRO A 194 -11.40 -5.64 -0.13
N GLU A 195 -12.47 -4.87 -0.01
CA GLU A 195 -12.48 -3.40 -0.10
C GLU A 195 -11.67 -2.75 1.02
N ALA A 196 -11.59 -3.40 2.18
CA ALA A 196 -10.87 -2.89 3.35
C ALA A 196 -9.46 -3.51 3.50
N THR A 197 -9.22 -4.71 2.97
CA THR A 197 -8.00 -5.46 3.25
C THR A 197 -6.89 -5.27 2.22
N ALA A 198 -7.20 -4.83 1.00
CA ALA A 198 -6.19 -4.58 -0.03
C ALA A 198 -5.38 -3.29 0.19
N ASN A 199 -6.03 -2.25 0.74
CA ASN A 199 -5.41 -0.97 1.06
C ASN A 199 -6.04 -0.40 2.35
N PRO A 200 -5.81 -1.01 3.52
CA PRO A 200 -6.44 -0.59 4.78
C PRO A 200 -6.12 0.85 5.20
N TYR A 201 -5.10 1.47 4.59
CA TYR A 201 -4.68 2.84 4.82
C TYR A 201 -4.91 3.76 3.60
N GLY A 202 -5.62 3.29 2.57
CA GLY A 202 -5.76 3.99 1.29
C GLY A 202 -4.50 3.89 0.42
N SER A 203 -4.40 4.75 -0.61
CA SER A 203 -3.26 4.77 -1.55
C SER A 203 -1.98 5.36 -0.95
N ALA A 204 -2.15 6.19 0.07
CA ALA A 204 -1.11 6.79 0.88
C ALA A 204 -1.75 7.28 2.19
N MET A 205 -0.93 7.52 3.19
CA MET A 205 -1.33 8.29 4.37
C MET A 205 -0.44 9.53 4.51
N LYS A 206 -0.95 10.56 5.17
CA LYS A 206 -0.13 11.65 5.68
C LYS A 206 -0.01 11.51 7.19
N VAL A 207 1.20 11.61 7.70
CA VAL A 207 1.50 11.58 9.13
C VAL A 207 2.13 12.92 9.47
N ASN A 208 1.43 13.73 10.26
CA ASN A 208 1.81 15.13 10.55
C ASN A 208 2.12 15.95 9.30
N GLY A 209 1.39 15.70 8.21
CA GLY A 209 1.52 16.40 6.93
C GLY A 209 2.52 15.76 5.95
N GLU A 210 3.43 14.91 6.43
CA GLU A 210 4.36 14.16 5.56
C GLU A 210 3.64 12.99 4.90
N ARG A 211 3.73 12.89 3.58
CA ARG A 211 3.04 11.85 2.80
C ARG A 211 3.88 10.57 2.75
N VAL A 212 3.32 9.48 3.26
CA VAL A 212 3.87 8.13 3.23
C VAL A 212 3.03 7.27 2.28
N ARG A 213 3.64 6.79 1.19
CA ARG A 213 3.00 5.75 0.35
C ARG A 213 3.03 4.43 1.10
N VAL A 214 1.89 3.75 1.18
CA VAL A 214 1.81 2.37 1.68
C VAL A 214 1.69 1.46 0.48
N ALA A 215 2.50 0.41 0.43
CA ALA A 215 2.48 -0.57 -0.64
C ALA A 215 1.10 -1.24 -0.72
N ALA A 216 0.55 -1.35 -1.92
CA ALA A 216 -0.75 -1.96 -2.13
C ALA A 216 -0.62 -3.49 -2.06
N GLN A 217 -0.98 -4.06 -0.90
CA GLN A 217 -0.75 -5.47 -0.58
C GLN A 217 -2.00 -6.10 0.03
N THR A 218 -2.40 -7.25 -0.51
CA THR A 218 -3.40 -8.11 0.15
C THR A 218 -2.80 -8.74 1.40
N PRO A 219 -3.61 -9.20 2.38
CA PRO A 219 -3.11 -9.83 3.62
C PRO A 219 -2.22 -11.06 3.43
N LYS A 220 -2.35 -11.72 2.27
CA LYS A 220 -1.46 -12.82 1.85
C LYS A 220 -0.03 -12.34 1.53
N ASN A 221 0.11 -11.10 1.06
CA ASN A 221 1.36 -10.50 0.61
C ASN A 221 1.93 -9.48 1.62
N TRP A 222 1.33 -9.35 2.80
CA TRP A 222 1.95 -8.65 3.92
C TRP A 222 3.29 -9.32 4.28
N VAL A 223 4.24 -8.52 4.74
CA VAL A 223 5.55 -9.02 5.17
C VAL A 223 5.34 -9.88 6.40
N ASN A 224 5.70 -11.16 6.32
CA ASN A 224 5.41 -12.12 7.40
C ASN A 224 6.32 -11.91 8.63
N GLU A 225 5.83 -12.48 9.73
CA GLU A 225 6.51 -12.72 11.02
C GLU A 225 7.01 -11.49 11.77
N THR A 226 6.05 -10.74 12.32
CA THR A 226 6.34 -9.74 13.35
C THR A 226 5.48 -9.98 14.59
N TYR A 227 5.95 -9.49 15.73
CA TYR A 227 5.28 -9.70 17.01
C TYR A 227 5.18 -8.39 17.79
N LEU A 228 4.07 -8.21 18.51
CA LEU A 228 3.96 -7.30 19.65
C LEU A 228 4.27 -8.10 20.90
N ALA A 229 5.39 -7.78 21.55
CA ALA A 229 5.92 -8.47 22.72
C ALA A 229 6.36 -7.46 23.80
N GLU A 230 6.93 -7.95 24.89
CA GLU A 230 7.48 -7.09 25.93
C GLU A 230 8.60 -6.18 25.40
N PRO A 231 8.80 -4.98 25.97
CA PRO A 231 9.88 -4.09 25.58
C PRO A 231 11.25 -4.76 25.54
N GLN A 232 11.96 -4.63 24.43
CA GLN A 232 13.36 -5.02 24.30
C GLN A 232 14.04 -4.23 23.16
N SER A 233 15.35 -4.32 23.04
CA SER A 233 16.14 -3.78 21.92
C SER A 233 15.92 -4.48 20.57
N TYR A 234 14.68 -4.85 20.22
CA TYR A 234 14.38 -5.56 18.97
C TYR A 234 14.79 -4.79 17.73
N LEU A 235 14.77 -3.46 17.75
CA LEU A 235 15.13 -2.63 16.60
C LEU A 235 16.62 -2.22 16.58
N ALA A 236 17.41 -2.64 17.58
CA ALA A 236 18.86 -2.46 17.54
C ALA A 236 19.49 -3.34 16.46
N GLU A 237 20.75 -3.06 16.10
CA GLU A 237 21.51 -3.78 15.06
C GLU A 237 21.56 -5.30 15.35
N ASP A 238 21.77 -5.67 16.61
CA ASP A 238 21.84 -7.05 17.11
C ASP A 238 20.48 -7.60 17.63
N GLY A 239 19.40 -6.84 17.50
CA GLY A 239 18.07 -7.18 18.01
C GLY A 239 17.39 -8.37 17.31
N ALA A 240 17.95 -8.87 16.21
CA ALA A 240 17.40 -10.00 15.45
C ALA A 240 17.26 -11.26 16.31
N ALA A 241 18.30 -11.62 17.08
CA ALA A 241 18.28 -12.80 17.93
C ALA A 241 17.18 -12.71 19.01
N ALA A 242 16.96 -11.51 19.57
CA ALA A 242 15.90 -11.27 20.53
C ALA A 242 14.51 -11.45 19.92
N ALA A 243 14.29 -10.98 18.69
CA ALA A 243 13.02 -11.15 17.98
C ALA A 243 12.77 -12.62 17.61
N ASP A 244 13.80 -13.36 17.21
CA ASP A 244 13.70 -14.79 16.91
C ASP A 244 13.33 -15.61 18.16
N GLU A 245 13.80 -15.21 19.34
CA GLU A 245 13.37 -15.82 20.61
C GLU A 245 11.89 -15.57 20.90
N VAL A 246 11.27 -14.47 20.44
CA VAL A 246 9.82 -14.26 20.55
C VAL A 246 9.05 -15.27 19.72
N ALA A 247 9.48 -15.52 18.48
CA ALA A 247 8.83 -16.46 17.57
C ALA A 247 8.78 -17.90 18.11
N LYS A 248 9.77 -18.29 18.92
CA LYS A 248 9.87 -19.61 19.53
C LYS A 248 8.93 -19.81 20.73
N ARG A 249 8.36 -18.74 21.29
CA ARG A 249 7.52 -18.82 22.49
C ARG A 249 6.14 -19.39 22.14
N GLY A 250 5.63 -20.31 22.96
CA GLY A 250 4.28 -20.85 22.79
C GLY A 250 3.17 -19.80 22.87
N ASN A 251 3.42 -18.68 23.55
CA ASN A 251 2.49 -17.55 23.66
C ASN A 251 2.48 -16.60 22.44
N ALA A 252 3.37 -16.83 21.46
CA ALA A 252 3.40 -16.13 20.18
C ALA A 252 2.64 -16.88 19.07
N GLN A 253 2.02 -18.03 19.40
CA GLN A 253 1.40 -18.97 18.46
C GLN A 253 -0.13 -18.82 18.36
N GLY A 254 -0.66 -17.61 18.52
CA GLY A 254 -2.08 -17.32 18.29
C GLY A 254 -2.47 -17.42 16.80
N PRO A 255 -3.72 -17.82 16.48
CA PRO A 255 -4.17 -17.94 15.09
C PRO A 255 -4.36 -16.58 14.41
N THR A 256 -4.50 -15.50 15.20
CA THR A 256 -4.86 -14.18 14.70
C THR A 256 -3.63 -13.37 14.36
N THR A 257 -3.54 -12.93 13.11
CA THR A 257 -2.51 -12.02 12.62
C THR A 257 -3.17 -10.76 12.09
N GLY A 258 -2.86 -9.61 12.69
CA GLY A 258 -3.21 -8.31 12.14
C GLY A 258 -2.14 -7.81 11.18
N GLY A 259 -2.35 -6.62 10.65
CA GLY A 259 -1.37 -5.89 9.85
C GLY A 259 -0.87 -4.69 10.64
N MET A 260 0.40 -4.33 10.49
CA MET A 260 0.95 -3.13 11.11
C MET A 260 1.86 -2.38 10.16
N VAL A 261 1.73 -1.06 10.13
CA VAL A 261 2.70 -0.17 9.49
C VAL A 261 3.51 0.50 10.60
N VAL A 262 4.82 0.55 10.44
CA VAL A 262 5.73 1.21 11.38
C VAL A 262 6.40 2.37 10.66
N ILE A 263 6.32 3.56 11.26
CA ILE A 263 6.88 4.80 10.73
C ILE A 263 7.51 5.60 11.86
N GLU A 264 8.50 6.42 11.53
CA GLU A 264 9.05 7.41 12.46
C GLU A 264 8.48 8.79 12.12
N THR A 265 8.13 9.57 13.15
CA THR A 265 7.63 10.93 12.95
C THR A 265 7.93 11.80 14.17
N GLU A 266 7.95 13.11 13.95
CA GLU A 266 8.01 14.11 15.00
C GLU A 266 6.60 14.66 15.26
N VAL A 267 6.15 14.57 16.51
CA VAL A 267 4.90 15.15 16.98
C VAL A 267 5.19 16.56 17.45
N GLU A 268 4.46 17.51 16.87
CA GLU A 268 4.48 18.92 17.22
C GLU A 268 3.07 19.36 17.62
N ASN A 269 2.96 20.42 18.43
CA ASN A 269 1.69 21.01 18.86
C ASN A 269 0.75 20.06 19.63
N GLY A 270 1.28 18.99 20.23
CA GLY A 270 0.52 18.11 21.12
C GLY A 270 -0.43 17.14 20.40
N GLU A 271 -0.26 16.91 19.09
CA GLU A 271 -1.18 16.09 18.30
C GLU A 271 -0.45 15.24 17.24
N LEU A 272 -0.73 13.93 17.19
CA LEU A 272 -0.43 13.10 16.03
C LEU A 272 -1.63 13.13 15.07
N GLN A 273 -1.39 13.56 13.84
CA GLN A 273 -2.39 13.61 12.78
C GLN A 273 -2.12 12.55 11.72
N LEU A 274 -3.10 11.67 11.50
CA LEU A 274 -3.12 10.72 10.39
C LEU A 274 -4.22 11.13 9.40
N VAL A 275 -3.90 11.24 8.12
CA VAL A 275 -4.87 11.52 7.04
C VAL A 275 -4.73 10.47 5.95
N PHE A 276 -5.81 9.79 5.59
CA PHE A 276 -5.80 8.71 4.60
C PHE A 276 -6.27 9.20 3.23
N ASP A 277 -5.47 8.93 2.21
CA ASP A 277 -5.82 9.20 0.82
C ASP A 277 -6.70 8.05 0.30
N LEU A 278 -8.01 8.21 0.54
CA LEU A 278 -9.03 7.21 0.20
C LEU A 278 -9.04 6.88 -1.30
N ILE A 279 -9.25 5.60 -1.60
CA ILE A 279 -9.47 5.10 -2.95
C ILE A 279 -10.98 4.87 -3.12
N GLU A 280 -11.54 5.33 -4.24
CA GLU A 280 -12.96 5.10 -4.54
C GLU A 280 -13.29 3.60 -4.56
N GLY A 281 -14.39 3.22 -3.90
CA GLY A 281 -14.81 1.83 -3.76
C GLY A 281 -13.96 1.00 -2.77
N GLN A 282 -13.02 1.61 -2.07
CA GLN A 282 -12.24 0.96 -1.00
C GLN A 282 -12.46 1.66 0.33
N GLU A 283 -12.17 0.93 1.39
CA GLU A 283 -12.36 1.38 2.75
C GLU A 283 -11.04 1.35 3.52
N THR A 284 -10.84 2.32 4.39
CA THR A 284 -9.78 2.24 5.39
C THR A 284 -10.27 1.43 6.58
N TYR A 285 -9.34 0.80 7.31
CA TYR A 285 -9.65 0.05 8.51
C TYR A 285 -8.49 0.09 9.50
N LEU A 286 -8.74 0.67 10.68
CA LEU A 286 -7.76 0.78 11.77
C LEU A 286 -8.27 0.06 13.02
N THR A 287 -7.40 -0.67 13.69
CA THR A 287 -7.67 -1.33 14.97
C THR A 287 -6.95 -0.66 16.13
N GLY A 288 -5.76 -0.10 15.89
CA GLY A 288 -4.93 0.44 16.96
C GLY A 288 -3.87 1.41 16.48
N VAL A 289 -3.40 2.26 17.38
CA VAL A 289 -2.17 3.04 17.20
C VAL A 289 -1.33 2.91 18.46
N ILE A 290 -0.05 2.57 18.30
CA ILE A 290 0.95 2.52 19.39
C ILE A 290 2.02 3.55 19.07
N LEU A 291 2.38 4.38 20.04
CA LEU A 291 3.48 5.32 19.95
C LEU A 291 4.54 4.99 20.98
N GLU A 292 5.78 4.86 20.51
CA GLU A 292 6.95 4.67 21.34
C GLU A 292 7.92 5.83 21.11
N PRO A 293 8.50 6.43 22.15
CA PRO A 293 9.60 7.37 21.97
C PRO A 293 10.74 6.72 21.18
N ALA A 294 11.29 7.41 20.17
CA ALA A 294 12.21 6.81 19.21
C ALA A 294 13.49 6.20 19.83
N GLY A 295 13.91 6.69 21.00
CA GLY A 295 15.09 6.20 21.73
C GLY A 295 14.82 5.09 22.75
N GLU A 296 13.58 4.65 22.91
CA GLU A 296 13.22 3.60 23.86
C GLU A 296 13.26 2.21 23.20
N GLU A 297 13.30 1.19 24.06
CA GLU A 297 13.09 -0.20 23.65
C GLU A 297 11.78 -0.34 22.86
N SER A 298 11.70 -1.33 21.98
CA SER A 298 10.53 -1.55 21.12
C SER A 298 9.71 -2.71 21.64
N VAL A 299 8.37 -2.61 21.55
CA VAL A 299 7.46 -3.76 21.65
C VAL A 299 7.27 -4.46 20.31
N PHE A 300 7.66 -3.82 19.21
CA PHE A 300 7.65 -4.41 17.89
C PHE A 300 8.91 -5.23 17.67
N ALA A 301 8.73 -6.54 17.59
CA ALA A 301 9.75 -7.55 17.35
C ALA A 301 9.64 -8.09 15.91
N PRO A 302 10.38 -7.53 14.94
CA PRO A 302 10.39 -8.04 13.58
C PRO A 302 11.32 -9.26 13.46
N SER A 303 10.88 -10.35 12.80
CA SER A 303 11.75 -11.49 12.46
C SER A 303 12.91 -11.07 11.56
N ALA A 304 13.90 -11.95 11.39
CA ALA A 304 15.00 -11.74 10.45
C ALA A 304 14.55 -11.31 9.04
N GLU A 305 13.49 -11.91 8.50
CA GLU A 305 12.93 -11.57 7.19
C GLU A 305 12.25 -10.21 7.20
N ALA A 306 11.45 -9.91 8.22
CA ALA A 306 10.79 -8.61 8.35
C ALA A 306 11.81 -7.47 8.50
N ARG A 307 12.93 -7.73 9.18
CA ARG A 307 14.04 -6.79 9.33
C ARG A 307 14.71 -6.43 8.01
N GLN A 308 14.87 -7.38 7.09
CA GLN A 308 15.44 -7.09 5.76
C GLN A 308 14.60 -6.06 4.99
N VAL A 309 13.28 -6.07 5.22
CA VAL A 309 12.37 -5.10 4.59
C VAL A 309 12.35 -3.80 5.38
N LEU A 310 12.20 -3.86 6.70
CA LEU A 310 12.12 -2.68 7.59
C LEU A 310 13.38 -1.81 7.55
N PHE A 311 14.55 -2.44 7.51
CA PHE A 311 15.85 -1.75 7.51
C PHE A 311 16.50 -1.78 6.12
N THR A 312 15.68 -1.73 5.05
CA THR A 312 16.21 -1.61 3.68
C THR A 312 17.11 -0.38 3.61
N ARG A 313 18.39 -0.58 3.28
CA ARG A 313 19.38 0.49 3.33
C ARG A 313 19.38 1.32 2.04
N PRO A 314 19.80 2.59 2.08
CA PRO A 314 19.89 3.42 0.87
C PRO A 314 20.71 2.79 -0.26
N GLU A 315 21.79 2.08 0.06
CA GLU A 315 22.60 1.34 -0.91
C GLU A 315 21.83 0.20 -1.59
N ASP A 316 20.93 -0.47 -0.87
CA ASP A 316 20.12 -1.54 -1.43
C ASP A 316 19.09 -0.94 -2.40
N ILE A 317 18.52 0.23 -2.07
CA ILE A 317 17.62 0.98 -2.98
C ILE A 317 18.37 1.45 -4.23
N LEU A 318 19.61 1.90 -4.08
CA LEU A 318 20.44 2.33 -5.21
C LEU A 318 20.71 1.16 -6.17
N VAL A 319 21.11 0.00 -5.65
CA VAL A 319 21.33 -1.21 -6.44
C VAL A 319 20.04 -1.66 -7.14
N ALA A 320 18.90 -1.63 -6.43
CA ALA A 320 17.59 -1.94 -7.00
C ALA A 320 17.24 -1.01 -8.17
N THR A 321 17.54 0.28 -8.00
CA THR A 321 17.30 1.32 -9.01
C THR A 321 18.20 1.09 -10.23
N GLU A 322 19.51 0.93 -10.04
CA GLU A 322 20.47 0.69 -11.12
C GLU A 322 20.08 -0.52 -11.98
N ARG A 323 19.58 -1.58 -11.36
CA ARG A 323 19.12 -2.78 -12.07
C ARG A 323 17.93 -2.50 -13.00
N VAL A 324 16.95 -1.71 -12.54
CA VAL A 324 15.78 -1.33 -13.37
C VAL A 324 16.20 -0.39 -14.49
N GLU A 325 17.08 0.57 -14.18
CA GLU A 325 17.61 1.53 -15.14
C GLU A 325 18.43 0.85 -16.24
N THR A 326 19.22 -0.16 -15.89
CA THR A 326 19.98 -0.97 -16.85
C THR A 326 19.04 -1.67 -17.84
N ALA A 327 17.99 -2.32 -17.34
CA ALA A 327 17.00 -2.97 -18.21
C ALA A 327 16.28 -1.97 -19.12
N ARG A 328 16.01 -0.74 -18.64
CA ARG A 328 15.44 0.33 -19.47
C ARG A 328 16.42 0.78 -20.55
N GLN A 329 17.69 1.00 -20.21
CA GLN A 329 18.72 1.43 -21.16
C GLN A 329 18.98 0.37 -22.24
N GLU A 330 18.97 -0.91 -21.88
CA GLU A 330 19.04 -2.02 -22.84
C GLU A 330 17.89 -1.94 -23.85
N LEU A 331 16.64 -1.82 -23.38
CA LEU A 331 15.48 -1.69 -24.25
C LEU A 331 15.61 -0.49 -25.21
N VAL A 332 15.96 0.69 -24.69
CA VAL A 332 16.13 1.91 -25.51
C VAL A 332 17.24 1.72 -26.54
N SER A 333 18.38 1.13 -26.15
CA SER A 333 19.51 0.90 -27.05
C SER A 333 19.13 -0.03 -28.21
N GLU A 334 18.40 -1.10 -27.90
CA GLU A 334 17.91 -2.02 -28.92
C GLU A 334 16.81 -1.38 -29.80
N ILE A 335 15.94 -0.52 -29.26
CA ILE A 335 14.97 0.25 -30.05
C ILE A 335 15.70 1.15 -31.06
N VAL A 336 16.73 1.88 -30.61
CA VAL A 336 17.52 2.77 -31.46
C VAL A 336 18.30 2.01 -32.54
N ALA A 337 18.83 0.82 -32.21
CA ALA A 337 19.57 0.00 -33.17
C ALA A 337 18.71 -0.50 -34.35
N GLU A 338 17.41 -0.67 -34.15
CA GLU A 338 16.46 -1.12 -35.17
C GLU A 338 15.69 0.03 -35.84
N ALA A 339 15.73 1.22 -35.24
CA ALA A 339 15.09 2.42 -35.75
C ALA A 339 15.87 3.04 -36.93
N GLY A 340 15.16 3.47 -37.96
CA GLY A 340 15.75 4.30 -39.02
C GLY A 340 16.13 5.71 -38.51
N PRO A 341 16.98 6.48 -39.23
CA PRO A 341 17.46 7.80 -38.80
C PRO A 341 16.34 8.78 -38.38
N GLU A 342 15.20 8.74 -39.08
CA GLU A 342 14.03 9.57 -38.77
C GLU A 342 13.30 9.16 -37.50
N GLN A 343 13.26 7.85 -37.18
CA GLN A 343 12.68 7.34 -35.94
C GLN A 343 13.60 7.65 -34.75
N VAL A 344 14.91 7.56 -34.94
CA VAL A 344 15.90 7.96 -33.93
C VAL A 344 15.79 9.46 -33.62
N ALA A 345 15.61 10.32 -34.63
CA ALA A 345 15.40 11.76 -34.42
C ALA A 345 14.13 12.06 -33.60
N ARG A 346 13.02 11.35 -33.85
CA ARG A 346 11.77 11.47 -33.06
C ARG A 346 11.91 10.92 -31.64
N LEU A 347 12.71 9.87 -31.44
CA LEU A 347 12.98 9.28 -30.13
C LEU A 347 13.92 10.14 -29.27
N LEU A 348 14.79 10.95 -29.89
CA LEU A 348 15.79 11.78 -29.21
C LEU A 348 15.37 13.26 -29.02
N ASP A 349 14.19 13.64 -29.49
CA ASP A 349 13.62 15.00 -29.40
C ASP A 349 14.62 16.11 -29.79
N LEU A 350 15.30 15.93 -30.93
CA LEU A 350 15.99 17.03 -31.60
C LEU A 350 15.01 17.69 -32.57
N PRO A 351 14.82 19.03 -32.52
CA PRO A 351 14.05 19.72 -33.53
C PRO A 351 14.65 19.40 -34.91
N GLU A 352 13.79 19.08 -35.88
CA GLU A 352 14.23 18.80 -37.25
C GLU A 352 15.23 19.89 -37.71
N PRO A 353 16.35 19.52 -38.35
CA PRO A 353 17.15 20.54 -39.02
C PRO A 353 16.24 21.19 -40.07
N VAL A 354 15.93 22.46 -39.86
CA VAL A 354 15.29 23.30 -40.85
C VAL A 354 16.20 23.29 -42.07
N PHE A 355 15.90 22.45 -43.05
CA PHE A 355 16.44 22.58 -44.38
C PHE A 355 15.73 23.79 -45.01
N GLU A 356 16.32 24.97 -44.86
CA GLU A 356 16.00 26.06 -45.76
C GLU A 356 16.31 25.57 -47.18
N PRO A 357 15.34 25.54 -48.11
CA PRO A 357 15.65 25.29 -49.50
C PRO A 357 16.61 26.38 -49.96
N VAL A 358 17.72 25.97 -50.55
CA VAL A 358 18.61 26.86 -51.29
C VAL A 358 17.77 27.55 -52.36
N ASN A 359 17.36 28.78 -52.10
CA ASN A 359 16.76 29.64 -53.11
C ASN A 359 17.87 30.00 -54.09
N ASP A 360 18.03 29.13 -55.08
CA ASP A 360 18.70 29.41 -56.32
C ASP A 360 17.77 30.34 -57.13
N VAL A 361 17.89 31.65 -56.90
CA VAL A 361 17.29 32.67 -57.77
C VAL A 361 18.32 33.75 -58.08
N SER A 362 19.01 33.49 -59.18
CA SER A 362 19.54 34.36 -60.24
C SER A 362 19.47 35.89 -60.06
N PRO A 363 20.52 36.62 -60.47
CA PRO A 363 20.57 38.08 -60.41
C PRO A 363 19.68 38.70 -61.48
N ASN A 364 18.88 39.69 -61.08
CA ASN A 364 18.46 40.82 -61.90
C ASN A 364 18.41 42.06 -61.03
#